data_AF-A0A5B7DEI8-F1
#
_entry.id   AF-A0A5B7DEI8-F1
#
_cell.length_a   1.000
_cell.length_b   1.000
_cell.length_c   1.000
_cell.angle_alpha   90.00
_cell.angle_beta   90.00
_cell.angle_gamma   90.00
#
_symmetry.space_group_name_H-M   'P 1'
#
loop_
_entity.id
_entity.type
_entity.pdbx_description
1 polymer ?
#
loop_
_entity_poly.entity_id
_entity_poly.type
_entity_poly.pdbx_seq_one_letter_code
_entity_poly.pdbx_strand_id
1 'polypeptide(L)'
;MSGSDTAVVEDDPLPDVLLRVRERVASPPPPPHVCDRANKLSDVKHFTSTWLSVSAKSIDIAEYLVPSPAVGTQLEEPICRGDLPASMHTLDHLAGIRHRHLLPHFPEMGLREALQTLTDRTPVSVDLMATRIARSLAKNETSWVVATAAALYWRVVGSGERAVDCLRHTLHYAPRHMKDIPLISLANILHR
;
A
#
# COMPACT_ATOMS: atom_id res chain seq x y z
N MET A 1 21.73 30.07 7.51
CA MET A 1 20.62 29.60 6.65
C MET A 1 20.89 28.15 6.35
N SER A 2 20.38 27.25 7.19
CA SER A 2 20.64 25.82 7.06
C SER A 2 19.63 25.25 6.07
N GLY A 3 20.09 24.89 4.88
CA GLY A 3 19.28 24.15 3.92
C GLY A 3 18.99 22.77 4.53
N SER A 4 17.73 22.47 4.77
CA SER A 4 17.27 21.11 5.03
C SER A 4 17.22 20.42 3.68
N ASP A 5 18.30 19.72 3.30
CA ASP A 5 18.23 18.72 2.23
C ASP A 5 17.24 17.65 2.68
N THR A 6 16.00 17.75 2.22
CA THR A 6 15.02 16.68 2.35
C THR A 6 15.52 15.52 1.51
N ALA A 7 16.05 14.48 2.15
CA ALA A 7 16.47 13.27 1.45
C ALA A 7 15.25 12.66 0.73
N VAL A 8 15.28 12.70 -0.60
CA VAL A 8 14.25 12.11 -1.47
C VAL A 8 14.69 10.69 -1.82
N VAL A 9 13.75 9.75 -1.88
CA VAL A 9 14.03 8.41 -2.42
C VAL A 9 14.35 8.55 -3.91
N GLU A 10 15.58 8.25 -4.30
CA GLU A 10 15.97 8.16 -5.71
C GLU A 10 15.74 6.74 -6.24
N ASP A 11 15.25 6.64 -7.47
CA ASP A 11 15.09 5.35 -8.15
C ASP A 11 16.45 4.77 -8.56
N ASP A 12 16.59 3.46 -8.42
CA ASP A 12 17.76 2.75 -8.92
C ASP A 12 17.82 2.83 -10.46
N PRO A 13 19.01 2.97 -11.06
CA PRO A 13 19.14 2.98 -12.51
C PRO A 13 18.67 1.65 -13.11
N LEU A 14 17.94 1.72 -14.23
CA LEU A 14 17.45 0.54 -14.94
C LEU A 14 18.62 -0.37 -15.36
N PRO A 15 18.59 -1.68 -15.07
CA PRO A 15 19.64 -2.59 -15.48
C PRO A 15 19.64 -2.78 -17.01
N ASP A 16 20.82 -2.76 -17.62
CA ASP A 16 21.04 -2.90 -19.08
C ASP A 16 20.37 -4.13 -19.70
N VAL A 17 20.15 -5.18 -18.91
CA VAL A 17 19.55 -6.44 -19.35
C VAL A 17 18.09 -6.27 -19.77
N LEU A 18 17.32 -5.37 -19.13
CA LEU A 18 15.91 -5.12 -19.48
C LEU A 18 15.76 -4.37 -20.80
N LEU A 19 16.77 -3.62 -21.23
CA LEU A 19 16.77 -2.94 -22.53
C LEU A 19 16.90 -3.93 -23.69
N ARG A 20 17.61 -5.05 -23.49
CA ARG A 20 17.92 -6.03 -24.55
C ARG A 20 16.79 -7.02 -24.87
N VAL A 21 15.87 -7.28 -23.93
CA VAL A 21 14.74 -8.22 -24.15
C VAL A 21 13.71 -7.66 -25.14
N ARG A 22 13.66 -6.34 -25.30
CA ARG A 22 12.67 -5.64 -26.13
C ARG A 22 12.92 -5.74 -27.65
N GLU A 23 14.12 -6.13 -28.08
CA GLU A 23 14.47 -6.14 -29.51
C GLU A 23 13.84 -7.27 -30.32
N ARG A 24 13.39 -8.38 -29.69
CA ARG A 24 12.97 -9.58 -30.45
C ARG A 24 11.46 -9.83 -30.54
N VAL A 25 10.64 -9.17 -29.73
CA VAL A 25 9.18 -9.46 -29.65
C VAL A 25 8.29 -8.21 -29.56
N ALA A 26 8.86 -7.01 -29.40
CA ALA A 26 8.05 -5.81 -29.28
C ALA A 26 7.66 -5.25 -30.65
N SER A 27 6.38 -4.88 -30.80
CA SER A 27 5.95 -3.99 -31.88
C SER A 27 6.83 -2.73 -31.86
N PRO A 28 7.22 -2.19 -33.03
CA PRO A 28 7.96 -0.93 -33.08
C PRO A 28 7.14 0.15 -32.35
N PRO A 29 7.81 1.08 -31.63
CA PRO A 29 7.12 2.19 -31.00
C PRO A 29 6.32 2.96 -32.06
N PRO A 30 5.14 3.49 -31.71
CA PRO A 30 4.34 4.26 -32.64
C PRO A 30 5.14 5.46 -33.17
N PRO A 31 4.98 5.84 -34.45
CA PRO A 31 5.70 6.97 -35.02
C PRO A 31 5.31 8.28 -34.32
N PRO A 32 6.20 9.29 -34.28
CA PRO A 32 6.04 10.50 -33.44
C PRO A 32 4.70 11.20 -33.59
N HIS A 33 4.20 11.32 -34.82
CA HIS A 33 2.93 11.97 -35.14
C HIS A 33 1.71 11.30 -34.49
N VAL A 34 1.79 10.02 -34.11
CA VAL A 34 0.74 9.32 -33.36
C VAL A 34 0.78 9.73 -31.89
N CYS A 35 1.97 9.87 -31.32
CA CYS A 35 2.19 10.31 -29.95
C CYS A 35 1.86 11.80 -29.76
N ASP A 36 2.12 12.64 -30.76
CA ASP A 36 1.87 14.08 -30.70
C ASP A 36 0.39 14.43 -30.56
N ARG A 37 -0.49 13.55 -31.06
CA ARG A 37 -1.95 13.66 -30.94
C ARG A 37 -2.51 12.96 -29.71
N ALA A 38 -1.70 12.18 -29.00
CA ALA A 38 -2.13 11.55 -27.77
C ALA A 38 -2.26 12.62 -26.69
N ASN A 39 -3.36 12.59 -25.93
CA ASN A 39 -3.48 13.43 -24.75
C ASN A 39 -2.31 13.09 -23.83
N LYS A 40 -1.43 14.06 -23.59
CA LYS A 40 -0.42 13.92 -22.55
C LYS A 40 -1.16 13.68 -21.25
N LEU A 41 -0.76 12.65 -20.51
CA LEU A 41 -1.15 12.50 -19.11
C LEU A 41 -0.61 13.74 -18.40
N SER A 42 -1.47 14.75 -18.25
CA SER A 42 -1.11 16.07 -17.73
C SER A 42 -0.67 15.99 -16.28
N ASP A 43 -1.10 14.95 -15.57
CA ASP A 43 -0.69 14.71 -14.21
C ASP A 43 -0.71 13.21 -13.84
N VAL A 44 0.43 12.55 -14.04
CA VAL A 44 0.64 11.15 -13.60
C VAL A 44 0.54 11.04 -12.06
N LYS A 45 0.64 12.14 -11.31
CA LYS A 45 0.49 12.13 -9.84
C LYS A 45 -0.98 12.11 -9.40
N HIS A 46 -1.92 12.31 -10.33
CA HIS A 46 -3.37 12.30 -10.05
C HIS A 46 -4.02 10.92 -10.22
N PHE A 47 -3.24 9.85 -10.40
CA PHE A 47 -3.84 8.51 -10.40
C PHE A 47 -4.61 8.26 -9.11
N THR A 48 -5.89 7.91 -9.28
CA THR A 48 -6.78 7.61 -8.18
C THR A 48 -6.26 6.37 -7.48
N SER A 49 -5.91 6.51 -6.21
CA SER A 49 -5.44 5.38 -5.42
C SER A 49 -6.47 4.26 -5.44
N THR A 50 -6.03 3.05 -5.75
CA THR A 50 -6.93 1.89 -5.79
C THR A 50 -6.76 1.04 -4.54
N TRP A 51 -7.88 0.54 -4.00
CA TRP A 51 -7.90 -0.48 -2.96
C TRP A 51 -8.45 -1.79 -3.55
N LEU A 52 -7.65 -2.85 -3.47
CA LEU A 52 -8.10 -4.20 -3.78
C LEU A 52 -8.47 -4.90 -2.48
N SER A 53 -9.77 -4.99 -2.19
CA SER A 53 -10.26 -5.70 -1.00
C SER A 53 -9.98 -7.20 -1.07
N VAL A 54 -9.74 -7.83 0.07
CA VAL A 54 -9.61 -9.29 0.19
C VAL A 54 -10.89 -10.03 -0.19
N SER A 55 -12.05 -9.35 -0.18
CA SER A 55 -13.32 -9.91 -0.66
C SER A 55 -13.30 -10.27 -2.15
N ALA A 56 -12.43 -9.66 -2.95
CA ALA A 56 -12.18 -10.05 -4.35
C ALA A 56 -11.59 -11.46 -4.48
N LYS A 57 -11.10 -12.04 -3.37
CA LYS A 57 -10.60 -13.41 -3.25
C LYS A 57 -11.52 -14.29 -2.40
N SER A 58 -12.78 -13.89 -2.22
CA SER A 58 -13.78 -14.59 -1.41
C SER A 58 -13.41 -14.72 0.07
N ILE A 59 -12.60 -13.78 0.59
CA ILE A 59 -12.27 -13.68 2.01
C ILE A 59 -13.19 -12.64 2.64
N ASP A 60 -13.97 -13.03 3.64
CA ASP A 60 -14.68 -12.08 4.48
C ASP A 60 -13.75 -11.54 5.56
N ILE A 61 -13.40 -10.26 5.45
CA ILE A 61 -12.50 -9.61 6.41
C ILE A 61 -13.12 -9.48 7.81
N ALA A 62 -14.45 -9.48 7.92
CA ALA A 62 -15.13 -9.40 9.21
C ALA A 62 -14.80 -10.60 10.11
N GLU A 63 -14.58 -11.78 9.53
CA GLU A 63 -14.19 -13.00 10.26
C GLU A 63 -12.81 -12.90 10.92
N TYR A 64 -11.95 -12.01 10.43
CA TYR A 64 -10.60 -11.80 10.94
C TYR A 64 -10.52 -10.65 11.96
N LEU A 65 -11.59 -9.88 12.11
CA LEU A 65 -11.63 -8.73 13.01
C LEU A 65 -12.37 -9.07 14.31
N VAL A 66 -11.90 -8.51 15.42
CA VAL A 66 -12.65 -8.53 16.68
C VAL A 66 -13.99 -7.80 16.54
N PRO A 67 -14.97 -8.03 17.42
CA PRO A 67 -16.22 -7.25 17.41
C PRO A 67 -15.97 -5.74 17.47
N SER A 68 -16.88 -4.97 16.89
CA SER A 68 -16.75 -3.51 16.87
C SER A 68 -16.62 -2.94 18.29
N PRO A 69 -15.61 -2.10 18.56
CA PRO A 69 -15.43 -1.48 19.87
C PRO A 69 -16.60 -0.55 20.20
N ALA A 70 -16.95 -0.46 21.48
CA ALA A 70 -17.98 0.45 21.95
C ALA A 70 -17.58 1.93 21.76
N VAL A 71 -18.57 2.80 21.67
CA VAL A 71 -18.33 4.25 21.64
C VAL A 71 -17.71 4.67 22.98
N GLY A 72 -16.63 5.44 22.93
CA GLY A 72 -15.89 5.89 24.12
C GLY A 72 -14.78 4.95 24.59
N THR A 73 -14.49 3.85 23.88
CA THR A 73 -13.28 3.07 24.17
C THR A 73 -12.03 3.88 23.87
N GLN A 74 -10.93 3.56 24.56
CA GLN A 74 -9.60 4.08 24.22
C GLN A 74 -9.30 3.81 22.73
N LEU A 75 -8.88 4.85 22.04
CA LEU A 75 -8.53 4.82 20.62
C LEU A 75 -7.11 4.29 20.44
N GLU A 76 -6.92 3.40 19.47
CA GLU A 76 -5.66 2.73 19.20
C GLU A 76 -5.38 2.73 17.69
N GLU A 77 -4.13 2.99 17.30
CA GLU A 77 -3.68 2.90 15.91
C GLU A 77 -3.13 1.48 15.62
N PRO A 78 -3.39 0.90 14.43
CA PRO A 78 -2.90 -0.44 14.10
C PRO A 78 -1.42 -0.43 13.70
N ILE A 79 -0.55 -0.76 14.64
CA ILE A 79 0.89 -0.87 14.39
C ILE A 79 1.22 -2.30 13.95
N CYS A 80 1.74 -2.44 12.72
CA CYS A 80 2.25 -3.71 12.23
C CYS A 80 3.72 -3.90 12.63
N ARG A 81 4.14 -5.15 12.73
CA ARG A 81 5.51 -5.52 13.05
C ARG A 81 6.46 -5.18 11.88
N GLY A 82 7.31 -4.17 12.06
CA GLY A 82 8.23 -3.65 11.05
C GLY A 82 9.65 -4.23 11.06
N ASP A 83 10.06 -4.94 12.13
CA ASP A 83 11.37 -5.58 12.32
C ASP A 83 11.52 -6.92 11.58
N LEU A 84 10.78 -7.10 10.48
CA LEU A 84 10.88 -8.29 9.66
C LEU A 84 12.25 -8.36 8.97
N PRO A 85 12.86 -9.56 8.87
CA PRO A 85 14.11 -9.74 8.15
C PRO A 85 13.99 -9.23 6.72
N ALA A 86 14.98 -8.47 6.27
CA ALA A 86 15.02 -8.00 4.89
C ALA A 86 15.01 -9.19 3.93
N SER A 87 14.13 -9.16 2.93
CA SER A 87 13.95 -10.27 1.98
C SER A 87 13.54 -9.77 0.61
N MET A 88 13.88 -10.56 -0.42
CA MET A 88 13.31 -10.39 -1.77
C MET A 88 11.78 -10.53 -1.75
N HIS A 89 11.21 -11.30 -0.83
CA HIS A 89 9.77 -11.52 -0.73
C HIS A 89 8.98 -10.33 -0.19
N THR A 90 9.64 -9.48 0.59
CA THR A 90 9.11 -8.24 1.17
C THR A 90 9.58 -7.01 0.39
N LEU A 91 10.27 -7.22 -0.74
CA LEU A 91 10.73 -6.21 -1.69
C LEU A 91 11.74 -5.19 -1.11
N ASP A 92 12.51 -5.54 -0.07
CA ASP A 92 13.51 -4.64 0.55
C ASP A 92 14.69 -4.26 -0.37
N HIS A 93 14.78 -4.89 -1.55
CA HIS A 93 15.72 -4.52 -2.59
C HIS A 93 15.32 -3.23 -3.31
N LEU A 94 14.03 -2.86 -3.31
CA LEU A 94 13.54 -1.63 -3.93
C LEU A 94 13.85 -0.43 -3.04
N ALA A 95 14.42 0.63 -3.62
CA ALA A 95 14.79 1.85 -2.91
C ALA A 95 13.64 2.43 -2.05
N GLY A 96 12.42 2.54 -2.61
CA GLY A 96 11.25 3.04 -1.88
C GLY A 96 10.80 2.19 -0.70
N ILE A 97 11.11 0.89 -0.67
CA ILE A 97 10.82 0.02 0.47
C ILE A 97 11.95 0.10 1.52
N ARG A 98 13.20 0.10 1.05
CA ARG A 98 14.39 0.22 1.90
C ARG A 98 14.41 1.55 2.64
N HIS A 99 14.11 2.63 1.93
CA HIS A 99 14.11 4.01 2.41
C HIS A 99 12.70 4.54 2.70
N ARG A 100 11.77 3.65 3.09
CA ARG A 100 10.35 3.98 3.33
C ARG A 100 10.09 5.11 4.33
N HIS A 101 11.01 5.36 5.25
CA HIS A 101 10.96 6.49 6.20
C HIS A 101 11.09 7.87 5.52
N LEU A 102 11.60 7.90 4.28
CA LEU A 102 11.69 9.09 3.44
C LEU A 102 10.47 9.26 2.54
N LEU A 103 9.51 8.30 2.55
CA LEU A 103 8.30 8.43 1.73
C LEU A 103 7.46 9.61 2.22
N PRO A 104 6.84 10.35 1.30
CA PRO A 104 6.08 11.52 1.65
C PRO A 104 4.77 11.15 2.36
N HIS A 105 4.26 12.09 3.16
CA HIS A 105 3.04 11.92 3.91
C HIS A 105 1.84 12.50 3.15
N PHE A 106 1.19 11.68 2.33
CA PHE A 106 0.04 12.09 1.51
C PHE A 106 -1.20 11.24 1.79
N PRO A 107 -2.22 11.78 2.50
CA PRO A 107 -3.45 11.08 2.77
C PRO A 107 -4.22 10.70 1.50
N GLU A 108 -4.60 9.44 1.38
CA GLU A 108 -5.36 8.92 0.24
C GLU A 108 -6.87 9.02 0.52
N MET A 109 -7.41 10.24 0.53
CA MET A 109 -8.79 10.52 0.98
C MET A 109 -9.86 9.75 0.21
N GLY A 110 -9.62 9.41 -1.07
CA GLY A 110 -10.53 8.57 -1.86
C GLY A 110 -10.71 7.15 -1.34
N LEU A 111 -9.81 6.67 -0.47
CA LEU A 111 -9.89 5.35 0.16
C LEU A 111 -10.65 5.37 1.50
N ARG A 112 -11.01 6.55 2.00
CA ARG A 112 -11.66 6.71 3.31
C ARG A 112 -12.95 5.89 3.38
N GLU A 113 -13.81 5.97 2.38
CA GLU A 113 -15.07 5.22 2.36
C GLU A 113 -14.83 3.70 2.38
N ALA A 114 -13.83 3.22 1.62
CA ALA A 114 -13.46 1.81 1.60
C ALA A 114 -12.99 1.30 2.97
N LEU A 115 -12.31 2.15 3.75
CA LEU A 115 -11.94 1.83 5.14
C LEU A 115 -13.16 1.85 6.07
N GLN A 116 -14.03 2.84 5.95
CA GLN A 116 -15.19 2.98 6.85
C GLN A 116 -16.24 1.89 6.64
N THR A 117 -16.31 1.34 5.42
CA THR A 117 -17.23 0.26 5.01
C THR A 117 -16.52 -1.08 4.82
N LEU A 118 -15.38 -1.26 5.49
CA LEU A 118 -14.50 -2.43 5.30
C LEU A 118 -15.20 -3.77 5.57
N THR A 119 -16.09 -3.82 6.57
CA THR A 119 -16.80 -5.05 6.96
C THR A 119 -18.23 -5.13 6.45
N ASP A 120 -18.88 -3.99 6.29
CA ASP A 120 -20.30 -3.88 6.00
C ASP A 120 -20.60 -2.53 5.35
N ARG A 121 -21.82 -2.37 4.84
CA ARG A 121 -22.24 -1.13 4.16
C ARG A 121 -22.45 0.04 5.12
N THR A 122 -22.46 -0.21 6.43
CA THR A 122 -22.65 0.82 7.45
C THR A 122 -21.30 1.46 7.78
N PRO A 123 -21.08 2.75 7.46
CA PRO A 123 -19.79 3.37 7.72
C PRO A 123 -19.51 3.48 9.23
N VAL A 124 -18.32 3.04 9.63
CA VAL A 124 -17.78 3.26 10.98
C VAL A 124 -16.79 4.44 10.94
N SER A 125 -16.57 5.13 12.06
CA SER A 125 -15.54 6.18 12.09
C SER A 125 -14.14 5.58 11.86
N VAL A 126 -13.25 6.38 11.28
CA VAL A 126 -11.87 5.94 11.00
C VAL A 126 -11.16 5.48 12.28
N ASP A 127 -11.34 6.20 13.40
CA ASP A 127 -10.69 5.87 14.66
C ASP A 127 -11.23 4.58 15.30
N LEU A 128 -12.54 4.34 15.21
CA LEU A 128 -13.13 3.08 15.71
C LEU A 128 -12.71 1.90 14.84
N MET A 129 -12.64 2.07 13.51
CA MET A 129 -12.12 1.04 12.61
C MET A 129 -10.64 0.78 12.88
N ALA A 130 -9.83 1.82 13.06
CA ALA A 130 -8.42 1.72 13.42
C ALA A 130 -8.22 0.92 14.71
N THR A 131 -8.99 1.25 15.75
CA THR A 131 -8.97 0.55 17.05
C THR A 131 -9.36 -0.92 16.87
N ARG A 132 -10.38 -1.20 16.07
CA ARG A 132 -10.81 -2.58 15.76
C ARG A 132 -9.70 -3.37 15.06
N ILE A 133 -9.02 -2.77 14.08
CA ILE A 133 -7.89 -3.40 13.38
C ILE A 133 -6.71 -3.61 14.35
N ALA A 134 -6.37 -2.62 15.17
CA ALA A 134 -5.27 -2.69 16.12
C ALA A 134 -5.43 -3.85 17.11
N ARG A 135 -6.60 -3.97 17.72
CA ARG A 135 -6.92 -5.08 18.63
C ARG A 135 -6.95 -6.44 17.94
N SER A 136 -7.32 -6.46 16.66
CA SER A 136 -7.29 -7.69 15.86
C SER A 136 -5.85 -8.13 15.56
N LEU A 137 -4.95 -7.19 15.28
CA LEU A 137 -3.51 -7.47 15.16
C LEU A 137 -2.93 -7.97 16.48
N ALA A 138 -3.27 -7.34 17.60
CA ALA A 138 -2.80 -7.78 18.91
C ALA A 138 -3.25 -9.22 19.25
N LYS A 139 -4.42 -9.66 18.74
CA LYS A 139 -4.91 -11.02 18.90
C LYS A 139 -4.23 -12.02 17.97
N ASN A 140 -3.92 -11.63 16.74
CA ASN A 140 -3.22 -12.46 15.77
C ASN A 140 -2.26 -11.60 14.94
N GLU A 141 -1.05 -11.47 15.44
CA GLU A 141 -0.03 -10.62 14.83
C GLU A 141 0.32 -11.07 13.42
N THR A 142 0.28 -12.38 13.13
CA THR A 142 0.64 -12.96 11.83
C THR A 142 -0.45 -12.86 10.76
N SER A 143 -1.61 -12.27 11.10
CA SER A 143 -2.74 -12.18 10.18
C SER A 143 -2.46 -11.22 9.02
N TRP A 144 -2.13 -11.76 7.86
CA TRP A 144 -1.91 -10.96 6.64
C TRP A 144 -3.18 -10.20 6.23
N VAL A 145 -4.37 -10.76 6.46
CA VAL A 145 -5.66 -10.11 6.14
C VAL A 145 -5.84 -8.84 6.98
N VAL A 146 -5.62 -8.93 8.30
CA VAL A 146 -5.74 -7.78 9.20
C VAL A 146 -4.62 -6.77 8.93
N ALA A 147 -3.40 -7.22 8.67
CA ALA A 147 -2.30 -6.34 8.27
C ALA A 147 -2.59 -5.59 6.95
N THR A 148 -3.33 -6.21 6.02
CA THR A 148 -3.80 -5.52 4.80
C THR A 148 -4.76 -4.37 5.13
N ALA A 149 -5.69 -4.57 6.08
CA ALA A 149 -6.56 -3.49 6.55
C ALA A 149 -5.79 -2.38 7.28
N ALA A 150 -4.78 -2.74 8.08
CA ALA A 150 -3.91 -1.76 8.74
C ALA A 150 -3.14 -0.91 7.72
N ALA A 151 -2.67 -1.52 6.62
CA ALA A 151 -2.07 -0.78 5.51
C ALA A 151 -3.06 0.20 4.86
N LEU A 152 -4.33 -0.19 4.66
CA LEU A 152 -5.38 0.72 4.16
C LEU A 152 -5.58 1.91 5.10
N TYR A 153 -5.59 1.68 6.42
CA TYR A 153 -5.69 2.76 7.40
C TYR A 153 -4.53 3.76 7.25
N TRP A 154 -3.28 3.28 7.23
CA TRP A 154 -2.11 4.16 7.09
C TRP A 154 -2.08 4.92 5.78
N ARG A 155 -2.59 4.33 4.70
CA ARG A 155 -2.81 5.00 3.42
C ARG A 155 -3.85 6.12 3.51
N VAL A 156 -4.98 5.88 4.18
CA VAL A 156 -6.02 6.90 4.42
C VAL A 156 -5.51 8.05 5.29
N VAL A 157 -4.71 7.74 6.32
CA VAL A 157 -4.10 8.76 7.21
C VAL A 157 -2.91 9.46 6.54
N GLY A 158 -2.26 8.81 5.58
CA GLY A 158 -1.14 9.37 4.82
C GLY A 158 0.25 9.07 5.39
N SER A 159 0.42 8.02 6.20
CA SER A 159 1.76 7.56 6.61
C SER A 159 2.26 6.48 5.67
N GLY A 160 3.07 6.87 4.68
CA GLY A 160 3.67 5.94 3.71
C GLY A 160 4.57 4.90 4.40
N GLU A 161 5.39 5.34 5.35
CA GLU A 161 6.28 4.45 6.13
C GLU A 161 5.50 3.33 6.82
N ARG A 162 4.51 3.68 7.64
CA ARG A 162 3.71 2.71 8.40
C ARG A 162 2.87 1.82 7.48
N ALA A 163 2.36 2.37 6.37
CA ALA A 163 1.66 1.59 5.36
C ALA A 163 2.60 0.54 4.72
N VAL A 164 3.82 0.92 4.39
CA VAL A 164 4.82 -0.01 3.84
C VAL A 164 5.23 -1.06 4.88
N ASP A 165 5.40 -0.72 6.16
CA ASP A 165 5.67 -1.71 7.20
C ASP A 165 4.54 -2.76 7.30
N CYS A 166 3.28 -2.32 7.29
CA CYS A 166 2.15 -3.23 7.25
C CYS A 166 2.12 -4.08 5.98
N LEU A 167 2.49 -3.54 4.81
CA LEU A 167 2.51 -4.30 3.56
C LEU A 167 3.69 -5.28 3.47
N ARG A 168 4.85 -4.94 4.04
CA ARG A 168 5.97 -5.89 4.23
C ARG A 168 5.51 -7.06 5.10
N HIS A 169 4.80 -6.77 6.18
CA HIS A 169 4.18 -7.78 7.04
C HIS A 169 3.18 -8.66 6.28
N THR A 170 2.27 -8.04 5.53
CA THR A 170 1.32 -8.78 4.69
C THR A 170 2.03 -9.66 3.67
N LEU A 171 3.05 -9.16 2.96
CA LEU A 171 3.81 -9.95 1.98
C LEU A 171 4.56 -11.13 2.59
N HIS A 172 5.01 -10.99 3.83
CA HIS A 172 5.70 -12.05 4.55
C HIS A 172 4.77 -13.24 4.84
N TYR A 173 3.57 -12.98 5.35
CA TYR A 173 2.63 -14.02 5.79
C TYR A 173 1.59 -14.44 4.73
N ALA A 174 1.35 -13.63 3.70
CA ALA A 174 0.37 -13.95 2.67
C ALA A 174 0.81 -15.16 1.82
N PRO A 175 -0.11 -16.10 1.52
CA PRO A 175 0.20 -17.20 0.61
C PRO A 175 0.46 -16.68 -0.80
N ARG A 176 1.27 -17.40 -1.58
CA ARG A 176 1.76 -16.96 -2.90
C ARG A 176 0.66 -16.44 -3.84
N HIS A 177 -0.51 -17.07 -3.86
CA HIS A 177 -1.63 -16.73 -4.74
C HIS A 177 -2.46 -15.52 -4.29
N MET A 178 -2.21 -14.98 -3.09
CA MET A 178 -2.85 -13.79 -2.54
C MET A 178 -1.90 -12.58 -2.47
N LYS A 179 -0.63 -12.74 -2.89
CA LYS A 179 0.36 -11.65 -2.84
C LYS A 179 0.06 -10.51 -3.79
N ASP A 180 -0.82 -10.70 -4.78
CA ASP A 180 -1.28 -9.63 -5.66
C ASP A 180 -1.95 -8.48 -4.89
N ILE A 181 -2.69 -8.78 -3.81
CA ILE A 181 -3.34 -7.77 -2.97
C ILE A 181 -2.32 -6.77 -2.37
N PRO A 182 -1.34 -7.18 -1.55
CA PRO A 182 -0.36 -6.25 -1.00
C PRO A 182 0.57 -5.65 -2.07
N LEU A 183 0.88 -6.37 -3.16
CA LEU A 183 1.71 -5.84 -4.25
C LEU A 183 1.04 -4.66 -4.96
N ILE A 184 -0.27 -4.76 -5.25
CA ILE A 184 -1.04 -3.65 -5.83
C ILE A 184 -1.07 -2.47 -4.86
N SER A 185 -1.24 -2.72 -3.56
CA SER A 185 -1.22 -1.64 -2.56
C SER A 185 0.15 -0.96 -2.47
N LEU A 186 1.26 -1.71 -2.54
CA LEU A 186 2.61 -1.13 -2.56
C LEU A 186 2.85 -0.29 -3.82
N ALA A 187 2.42 -0.78 -4.99
CA ALA A 187 2.51 0.00 -6.23
C ALA A 187 1.75 1.32 -6.11
N ASN A 188 0.59 1.34 -5.43
CA ASN A 188 -0.16 2.57 -5.18
C ASN A 188 0.57 3.56 -4.27
N ILE A 189 1.40 3.09 -3.33
CA ILE A 189 2.19 3.97 -2.48
C ILE A 189 3.44 4.48 -3.22
N LEU A 190 4.13 3.60 -3.93
CA LEU A 190 5.43 3.91 -4.53
C LEU A 190 5.36 4.72 -5.84
N HIS A 191 4.22 4.77 -6.54
CA HIS A 191 4.08 5.58 -7.75
C HIS A 191 3.82 7.08 -7.47
N ARG A 192 3.57 7.44 -6.21
CA ARG A 192 3.21 8.79 -5.77
C ARG A 192 4.46 9.59 -5.38
#